data_AF-A0A803TVZ0-F1
#
_entry.id   AF-A0A803TVZ0-F1
#
_cell.length_a   1.000
_cell.length_b   1.000
_cell.length_c   1.000
_cell.angle_alpha   90.00
_cell.angle_beta   90.00
_cell.angle_gamma   90.00
#
_symmetry.space_group_name_H-M   'P 1'
#
loop_
_entity.id
_entity.type
_entity.pdbx_description
1 polymer ?
#
loop_
_entity_poly.entity_id
_entity_poly.type
_entity_poly.pdbx_seq_one_letter_code
_entity_poly.pdbx_strand_id
1 'polypeptide(L)'
;SSPLVDIKPMEFGILGAKKEVVQPSVLRKSYAPDDYFRKFEPRLYSLDSNSDDMDSLTDEEMVAKYQLGMLHFSAQYDLLHNYLIVRVIEAKDLPPPISYDGSRQDMAHSNPYVKICLLPDQKNSKQTGVKRKTQNPVFEERYTFEIPFLEAQRRTLLLNIVDFDKFSRHCVIGKVSMPLSDVDLVKGGHWWKALIPSSQNEVELGELLLSLNYLPSAGRLNVDIIRAKQLLQTDMSQGSDPFVKIQLVHGLKLAKTKKTSCMKATIDPFYNESFSFKVPQEELENASLVFTVYGHNVKSSNDFIGRIVIGQYATGSPESKHWRRMLGSHRTAVEQWHSLRSRAECDRVSPASLEVT
;
A
#
# COMPACT_ATOMS: atom_id res chain seq x y z
N SER A 1 48.17 -22.02 55.70
CA SER A 1 49.03 -21.81 54.52
C SER A 1 48.17 -21.23 53.43
N SER A 2 48.22 -19.91 53.27
CA SER A 2 47.38 -19.15 52.33
C SER A 2 48.32 -18.28 51.48
N PRO A 3 48.13 -18.20 50.15
CA PRO A 3 49.16 -17.70 49.25
C PRO A 3 49.16 -16.16 49.16
N LEU A 4 50.37 -15.62 49.00
CA LEU A 4 50.68 -14.21 48.72
C LEU A 4 50.22 -13.83 47.31
N VAL A 5 49.48 -12.72 47.18
CA VAL A 5 49.23 -12.04 45.91
C VAL A 5 49.94 -10.70 45.96
N ASP A 6 50.85 -10.52 45.01
CA ASP A 6 51.71 -9.34 44.81
C ASP A 6 50.89 -8.22 44.13
N ILE A 7 50.78 -7.06 44.79
CA ILE A 7 50.04 -5.90 44.26
C ILE A 7 51.06 -4.83 43.87
N LYS A 8 51.22 -4.60 42.56
CA LYS A 8 51.96 -3.45 42.04
C LYS A 8 51.09 -2.17 42.06
N PRO A 9 51.67 -0.98 42.30
CA PRO A 9 50.91 0.28 42.33
C PRO A 9 50.45 0.69 40.93
N MET A 10 49.23 1.23 40.83
CA MET A 10 48.74 1.89 39.60
C MET A 10 49.37 3.28 39.46
N GLU A 11 50.08 3.52 38.36
CA GLU A 11 50.50 4.87 37.96
C GLU A 11 49.32 5.62 37.33
N PHE A 12 49.07 6.84 37.82
CA PHE A 12 48.09 7.76 37.25
C PHE A 12 48.70 8.51 36.06
N GLY A 13 48.33 8.06 34.85
CA GLY A 13 48.63 8.76 33.60
C GLY A 13 47.85 10.08 33.46
N ILE A 14 48.58 11.14 33.13
CA ILE A 14 48.12 12.52 32.95
C ILE A 14 47.11 12.62 31.79
N LEU A 15 45.95 13.23 32.07
CA LEU A 15 44.87 13.54 31.12
C LEU A 15 45.36 14.53 30.04
N GLY A 16 45.77 14.00 28.89
CA GLY A 16 45.90 14.76 27.65
C GLY A 16 44.53 14.96 27.00
N ALA A 17 44.09 16.21 26.88
CA ALA A 17 42.85 16.58 26.21
C ALA A 17 42.89 16.20 24.72
N LYS A 18 42.32 15.05 24.37
CA LYS A 18 41.85 14.76 23.00
C LYS A 18 40.34 14.63 23.06
N LYS A 19 39.64 15.63 22.51
CA LYS A 19 38.23 15.51 22.14
C LYS A 19 38.10 14.39 21.11
N GLU A 20 37.68 13.20 21.56
CA GLU A 20 37.14 12.19 20.66
C GLU A 20 35.77 12.68 20.17
N VAL A 21 35.65 12.81 18.85
CA VAL A 21 34.37 13.07 18.19
C VAL A 21 33.61 11.75 18.17
N VAL A 22 32.67 11.58 19.11
CA VAL A 22 31.70 10.48 19.11
C VAL A 22 30.60 10.80 18.09
N GLN A 23 30.95 10.76 16.80
CA GLN A 23 29.99 10.60 15.72
C GLN A 23 30.64 9.76 14.62
N PRO A 24 29.99 8.69 14.12
CA PRO A 24 30.49 7.97 12.96
C PRO A 24 30.55 8.95 11.79
N SER A 25 31.75 9.25 11.30
CA SER A 25 31.94 9.95 10.04
C SER A 25 31.33 9.08 8.95
N VAL A 26 30.15 9.45 8.46
CA VAL A 26 29.60 8.87 7.24
C VAL A 26 30.61 9.18 6.14
N LEU A 27 31.40 8.18 5.76
CA LEU A 27 32.16 8.19 4.53
C LEU A 27 31.15 8.48 3.42
N ARG A 28 31.10 9.74 2.99
CA ARG A 28 30.35 10.16 1.82
C ARG A 28 31.06 9.47 0.66
N LYS A 29 30.61 8.26 0.31
CA LYS A 29 30.96 7.66 -0.98
C LYS A 29 30.52 8.67 -2.02
N SER A 30 31.49 9.33 -2.64
CA SER A 30 31.25 10.08 -3.86
C SER A 30 30.88 9.05 -4.91
N TYR A 31 29.58 8.82 -5.08
CA TYR A 31 29.10 8.04 -6.21
C TYR A 31 29.37 8.89 -7.45
N ALA A 32 30.28 8.43 -8.32
CA ALA A 32 30.34 8.93 -9.68
C ALA A 32 28.98 8.62 -10.34
N PRO A 33 28.44 9.50 -11.20
CA PRO A 33 27.15 9.28 -11.86
C PRO A 33 27.06 7.92 -12.55
N ASP A 34 28.17 7.41 -13.09
CA ASP A 34 28.25 6.12 -13.79
C ASP A 34 28.07 4.89 -12.89
N ASP A 35 28.37 4.98 -11.60
CA ASP A 35 28.40 3.82 -10.69
C ASP A 35 27.01 3.46 -10.14
N TYR A 36 26.08 4.41 -10.12
CA TYR A 36 24.67 4.16 -9.80
C TYR A 36 24.01 3.24 -10.84
N PHE A 37 24.40 3.38 -12.12
CA PHE A 37 23.71 2.71 -13.23
C PHE A 37 24.29 1.35 -13.62
N ARG A 38 25.55 1.04 -13.28
CA ARG A 38 26.12 -0.30 -13.54
C ARG A 38 25.53 -1.40 -12.66
N LYS A 39 24.88 -1.04 -11.55
CA LYS A 39 24.16 -1.96 -10.65
C LYS A 39 22.64 -1.92 -10.83
N PHE A 40 22.14 -1.16 -11.81
CA PHE A 40 20.71 -1.15 -12.10
C PHE A 40 20.37 -2.46 -12.82
N GLU A 41 19.87 -3.45 -12.08
CA GLU A 41 19.30 -4.68 -12.64
C GLU A 41 17.83 -4.41 -12.99
N PRO A 42 17.48 -4.23 -14.28
CA PRO A 42 16.10 -3.90 -14.67
C PRO A 42 15.11 -4.99 -14.28
N ARG A 43 15.57 -6.24 -14.11
CA ARG A 43 14.77 -7.39 -13.65
C ARG A 43 14.33 -7.30 -12.19
N LEU A 44 15.02 -6.53 -11.34
CA LEU A 44 14.58 -6.31 -9.95
C LEU A 44 13.43 -5.29 -9.85
N TYR A 45 13.17 -4.57 -10.94
CA TYR A 45 12.13 -3.56 -11.09
C TYR A 45 11.18 -3.88 -12.25
N SER A 46 11.37 -5.00 -12.96
CA SER A 46 10.35 -5.50 -13.86
C SER A 46 9.19 -5.94 -12.97
N LEU A 47 8.00 -5.49 -13.35
CA LEU A 47 6.77 -5.98 -12.76
C LEU A 47 6.56 -7.40 -13.29
N ASP A 48 7.41 -8.35 -12.90
CA ASP A 48 7.18 -9.78 -13.11
C ASP A 48 6.04 -10.17 -12.16
N SER A 49 4.85 -9.74 -12.55
CA SER A 49 3.59 -10.25 -12.06
C SER A 49 3.33 -11.50 -12.89
N ASN A 50 2.96 -12.60 -12.24
CA ASN A 50 2.37 -13.78 -12.88
C ASN A 50 1.07 -13.41 -13.61
N SER A 51 1.15 -12.70 -14.73
CA SER A 51 0.02 -12.23 -15.52
C SER A 51 0.40 -12.18 -16.99
N ASP A 52 0.70 -13.35 -17.57
CA ASP A 52 0.86 -13.51 -19.01
C ASP A 52 -0.40 -13.08 -19.83
N ASP A 53 -1.52 -12.75 -19.15
CA ASP A 53 -2.80 -12.32 -19.73
C ASP A 53 -3.10 -10.80 -19.67
N MET A 54 -2.26 -9.96 -19.05
CA MET A 54 -2.54 -8.50 -18.92
C MET A 54 -1.90 -7.70 -20.06
N ASP A 55 -0.72 -8.09 -20.51
CA ASP A 55 0.04 -7.39 -21.57
C ASP A 55 -0.53 -7.61 -22.99
N SER A 56 -1.54 -8.47 -23.15
CA SER A 56 -2.16 -8.81 -24.43
C SER A 56 -3.47 -8.08 -24.73
N LEU A 57 -4.04 -7.34 -23.76
CA LEU A 57 -5.31 -6.64 -23.94
C LEU A 57 -5.11 -5.30 -24.66
N THR A 58 -6.02 -4.96 -25.56
CA THR A 58 -6.10 -3.64 -26.19
C THR A 58 -6.73 -2.61 -25.25
N ASP A 59 -6.52 -1.32 -25.49
CA ASP A 59 -7.16 -0.24 -24.70
C ASP A 59 -8.70 -0.37 -24.70
N GLU A 60 -9.32 -0.82 -25.80
CA GLU A 60 -10.77 -1.05 -25.89
C GLU A 60 -11.23 -2.18 -24.96
N GLU A 61 -10.50 -3.29 -24.93
CA GLU A 61 -10.76 -4.41 -24.03
C GLU A 61 -10.55 -4.03 -22.57
N MET A 62 -9.54 -3.21 -22.27
CA MET A 62 -9.30 -2.68 -20.93
C MET A 62 -10.43 -1.76 -20.46
N VAL A 63 -10.92 -0.86 -21.32
CA VAL A 63 -12.08 -0.01 -21.00
C VAL A 63 -13.32 -0.86 -20.74
N ALA A 64 -13.59 -1.87 -21.57
CA ALA A 64 -14.72 -2.77 -21.39
C ALA A 64 -14.63 -3.59 -20.09
N LYS A 65 -13.41 -4.04 -19.74
CA LYS A 65 -13.15 -4.87 -18.56
C LYS A 65 -13.18 -4.08 -17.26
N TYR A 66 -12.54 -2.92 -17.21
CA TYR A 66 -12.32 -2.17 -15.97
C TYR A 66 -13.27 -1.00 -15.77
N GLN A 67 -13.79 -0.41 -16.86
CA GLN A 67 -14.74 0.71 -16.82
C GLN A 67 -14.22 1.92 -16.00
N LEU A 68 -12.91 2.13 -16.00
CA LEU A 68 -12.26 3.23 -15.27
C LEU A 68 -12.09 4.50 -16.09
N GLY A 69 -12.44 4.46 -17.38
CA GLY A 69 -12.27 5.56 -18.32
C GLY A 69 -10.89 5.60 -18.98
N MET A 70 -10.56 6.75 -19.56
CA MET A 70 -9.31 6.96 -20.30
C MET A 70 -8.63 8.28 -19.91
N LEU A 71 -7.31 8.32 -20.03
CA LEU A 71 -6.49 9.52 -19.82
C LEU A 71 -5.82 9.97 -21.11
N HIS A 72 -5.91 11.26 -21.40
CA HIS A 72 -5.22 11.94 -22.50
C HIS A 72 -4.07 12.78 -21.96
N PHE A 73 -2.87 12.50 -22.46
CA PHE A 73 -1.66 13.18 -22.03
C PHE A 73 -0.65 13.25 -23.18
N SER A 74 0.36 14.11 -23.03
CA SER A 74 1.46 14.24 -23.98
C SER A 74 2.81 14.18 -23.29
N ALA A 75 3.82 13.74 -24.02
CA ALA A 75 5.20 13.71 -23.57
C ALA A 75 6.11 14.15 -24.72
N GLN A 76 7.02 15.07 -24.44
CA GLN A 76 7.99 15.58 -25.39
C GLN A 76 9.25 16.05 -24.64
N TYR A 77 10.41 15.85 -25.22
CA TYR A 77 11.67 16.30 -24.66
C TYR A 77 12.16 17.56 -25.37
N ASP A 78 12.56 18.56 -24.59
CA ASP A 78 13.17 19.78 -25.08
C ASP A 78 14.70 19.62 -25.05
N LEU A 79 15.29 19.37 -26.23
CA LEU A 79 16.74 19.19 -26.36
C LEU A 79 17.53 20.47 -26.11
N LEU A 80 16.94 21.64 -26.31
CA LEU A 80 17.62 22.92 -26.13
C LEU A 80 17.77 23.25 -24.65
N HIS A 81 16.74 22.96 -23.86
CA HIS A 81 16.69 23.29 -22.44
C HIS A 81 16.90 22.08 -21.51
N ASN A 82 17.12 20.89 -22.07
CA ASN A 82 17.46 19.66 -21.36
C ASN A 82 16.44 19.26 -20.27
N TYR A 83 15.15 19.29 -20.62
CA TYR A 83 14.08 18.80 -19.75
C TYR A 83 13.03 18.00 -20.52
N LEU A 84 12.39 17.06 -19.82
CA LEU A 84 11.19 16.37 -20.31
C LEU A 84 9.96 17.19 -19.98
N ILE A 85 9.06 17.35 -20.95
CA ILE A 85 7.75 17.98 -20.81
C ILE A 85 6.70 16.89 -20.79
N VAL A 86 5.84 16.90 -19.77
CA VAL A 86 4.63 16.08 -19.70
C VAL A 86 3.43 17.01 -19.58
N ARG A 87 2.44 16.87 -20.46
CA ARG A 87 1.17 17.61 -20.37
C ARG A 87 0.06 16.63 -20.01
N VAL A 88 -0.69 16.93 -18.95
CA VAL A 88 -1.93 16.23 -18.63
C VAL A 88 -3.06 17.05 -19.24
N ILE A 89 -3.77 16.47 -20.22
CA ILE A 89 -4.71 17.21 -21.06
C ILE A 89 -6.12 17.05 -20.48
N GLU A 90 -6.69 15.86 -20.57
CA GLU A 90 -8.04 15.55 -20.09
C GLU A 90 -8.20 14.07 -19.74
N ALA A 91 -9.24 13.73 -18.98
CA ALA A 91 -9.69 12.34 -18.82
C ALA A 91 -11.18 12.24 -19.16
N LYS A 92 -11.62 11.06 -19.58
CA LYS A 92 -13.01 10.77 -19.97
C LYS A 92 -13.54 9.53 -19.29
N ASP A 93 -14.85 9.55 -19.06
CA ASP A 93 -15.63 8.42 -18.56
C ASP A 93 -15.07 7.85 -17.24
N LEU A 94 -14.63 8.73 -16.35
CA LEU A 94 -14.23 8.33 -15.01
C LEU A 94 -15.45 7.81 -14.22
N PRO A 95 -15.27 6.82 -13.33
CA PRO A 95 -16.35 6.30 -12.51
C PRO A 95 -16.75 7.29 -11.41
N PRO A 96 -18.04 7.29 -10.99
CA PRO A 96 -18.50 8.05 -9.83
C PRO A 96 -17.74 7.69 -8.54
N PRO A 97 -17.65 8.60 -7.56
CA PRO A 97 -17.08 8.30 -6.25
C PRO A 97 -17.84 7.15 -5.60
N ILE A 98 -17.09 6.18 -5.08
CA ILE A 98 -17.67 4.92 -4.59
C ILE A 98 -18.45 5.12 -3.28
N SER A 99 -18.18 6.20 -2.55
CA SER A 99 -18.98 6.61 -1.38
C SER A 99 -20.35 7.22 -1.74
N TYR A 100 -20.88 6.93 -2.93
CA TYR A 100 -22.20 7.35 -3.37
C TYR A 100 -23.29 6.73 -2.49
N ASP A 101 -23.68 7.47 -1.46
CA ASP A 101 -24.98 7.31 -0.82
C ASP A 101 -26.01 7.94 -1.77
N GLY A 102 -26.93 7.14 -2.34
CA GLY A 102 -27.95 7.61 -3.28
C GLY A 102 -28.88 8.71 -2.73
N SER A 103 -28.81 9.01 -1.43
CA SER A 103 -29.49 10.15 -0.81
C SER A 103 -28.72 11.49 -0.93
N ARG A 104 -27.44 11.46 -1.33
CA ARG A 104 -26.50 12.60 -1.32
C ARG A 104 -25.98 12.92 -2.73
N GLN A 105 -26.73 13.78 -3.42
CA GLN A 105 -26.44 14.20 -4.80
C GLN A 105 -25.08 14.91 -4.95
N ASP A 106 -24.50 15.41 -3.84
CA ASP A 106 -23.18 16.01 -3.80
C ASP A 106 -22.02 15.00 -3.96
N MET A 107 -22.29 13.69 -3.82
CA MET A 107 -21.31 12.60 -3.95
C MET A 107 -21.39 11.87 -5.31
N ALA A 108 -22.23 12.34 -6.24
CA ALA A 108 -22.38 11.73 -7.57
C ALA A 108 -21.19 11.98 -8.52
N HIS A 109 -20.27 12.88 -8.15
CA HIS A 109 -19.20 13.33 -9.01
C HIS A 109 -17.84 13.35 -8.32
N SER A 110 -16.83 12.88 -9.03
CA SER A 110 -15.44 12.80 -8.58
C SER A 110 -14.80 14.18 -8.57
N ASN A 111 -13.77 14.32 -7.75
CA ASN A 111 -12.87 15.46 -7.70
C ASN A 111 -11.47 15.05 -8.18
N PRO A 112 -11.31 14.68 -9.47
CA PRO A 112 -10.07 14.08 -9.95
C PRO A 112 -8.89 15.07 -9.99
N TYR A 113 -7.72 14.55 -9.66
CA TYR A 113 -6.41 15.13 -9.98
C TYR A 113 -5.45 14.02 -10.40
N VAL A 114 -4.38 14.37 -11.12
CA VAL A 114 -3.40 13.40 -11.63
C VAL A 114 -2.07 13.59 -10.94
N LYS A 115 -1.53 12.52 -10.35
CA LYS A 115 -0.16 12.46 -9.83
C LYS A 115 0.76 11.88 -10.91
N ILE A 116 1.85 12.59 -11.18
CA ILE A 116 2.79 12.33 -12.26
C ILE A 116 4.13 11.91 -11.65
N CYS A 117 4.62 10.72 -11.97
CA CYS A 117 5.88 10.17 -11.46
C CYS A 117 6.74 9.63 -12.62
N LEU A 118 8.07 9.69 -12.45
CA LEU A 118 9.02 9.09 -13.39
C LEU A 118 9.77 7.94 -12.71
N LEU A 119 9.26 6.71 -12.90
CA LEU A 119 9.86 5.53 -12.31
C LEU A 119 11.29 5.31 -12.85
N PRO A 120 12.22 4.81 -12.00
CA PRO A 120 12.03 4.33 -10.62
C PRO A 120 11.95 5.42 -9.52
N ASP A 121 12.08 6.70 -9.87
CA ASP A 121 12.07 7.77 -8.87
C ASP A 121 10.64 8.21 -8.53
N GLN A 122 10.12 7.67 -7.43
CA GLN A 122 8.80 8.01 -6.92
C GLN A 122 8.77 9.29 -6.05
N LYS A 123 9.93 9.83 -5.65
CA LYS A 123 10.00 10.97 -4.72
C LYS A 123 9.78 12.30 -5.44
N ASN A 124 10.24 12.40 -6.68
CA ASN A 124 10.08 13.61 -7.51
C ASN A 124 8.74 13.62 -8.27
N SER A 125 7.64 13.36 -7.57
CA SER A 125 6.30 13.38 -8.17
C SER A 125 5.73 14.80 -8.27
N LYS A 126 5.01 15.07 -9.36
CA LYS A 126 4.22 16.30 -9.56
C LYS A 126 2.73 15.99 -9.53
N GLN A 127 1.86 16.98 -9.37
CA GLN A 127 0.41 16.74 -9.35
C GLN A 127 -0.36 17.90 -9.96
N THR A 128 -1.49 17.59 -10.60
CA THR A 128 -2.41 18.59 -11.17
C THR A 128 -3.21 19.33 -10.10
N GLY A 129 -3.87 20.41 -10.52
CA GLY A 129 -5.00 20.95 -9.79
C GLY A 129 -6.15 19.93 -9.70
N VAL A 130 -6.91 20.01 -8.60
CA VAL A 130 -8.13 19.21 -8.40
C VAL A 130 -9.27 19.82 -9.22
N LYS A 131 -9.85 19.05 -10.14
CA LYS A 131 -11.07 19.44 -10.85
C LYS A 131 -12.25 18.91 -10.07
N ARG A 132 -13.21 19.78 -9.72
CA ARG A 132 -14.29 19.41 -8.80
C ARG A 132 -15.52 18.92 -9.56
N LYS A 133 -16.19 17.93 -8.97
CA LYS A 133 -17.49 17.43 -9.41
C LYS A 133 -17.57 17.13 -10.91
N THR A 134 -16.64 16.33 -11.43
CA THR A 134 -16.61 15.94 -12.85
C THR A 134 -16.06 14.54 -13.05
N GLN A 135 -16.63 13.83 -14.04
CA GLN A 135 -16.08 12.58 -14.58
C GLN A 135 -15.32 12.74 -15.88
N ASN A 136 -15.32 13.96 -16.42
CA ASN A 136 -14.63 14.32 -17.64
C ASN A 136 -13.77 15.56 -17.36
N PRO A 137 -12.73 15.45 -16.51
CA PRO A 137 -11.91 16.59 -16.15
C PRO A 137 -11.04 17.04 -17.32
N VAL A 138 -11.02 18.35 -17.57
CA VAL A 138 -10.05 19.01 -18.45
C VAL A 138 -9.00 19.67 -17.56
N PHE A 139 -7.77 19.14 -17.59
CA PHE A 139 -6.65 19.63 -16.79
C PHE A 139 -5.94 20.77 -17.49
N GLU A 140 -5.41 20.48 -18.68
CA GLU A 140 -4.60 21.37 -19.50
C GLU A 140 -3.37 21.94 -18.79
N GLU A 141 -2.67 21.07 -18.07
CA GLU A 141 -1.53 21.44 -17.23
C GLU A 141 -0.23 20.81 -17.74
N ARG A 142 0.84 21.60 -17.78
CA ARG A 142 2.17 21.21 -18.26
C ARG A 142 3.18 21.15 -17.12
N TYR A 143 3.95 20.08 -17.09
CA TYR A 143 4.96 19.79 -16.09
C TYR A 143 6.29 19.49 -16.75
N THR A 144 7.38 20.04 -16.21
CA THR A 144 8.75 19.82 -16.70
C THR A 144 9.55 18.97 -15.72
N PHE A 145 10.40 18.08 -16.21
CA PHE A 145 11.32 17.29 -15.40
C PHE A 145 12.74 17.53 -15.91
N GLU A 146 13.58 18.10 -15.05
CA GLU A 146 14.99 18.38 -15.35
C GLU A 146 15.80 17.10 -15.26
N ILE A 147 15.80 16.33 -16.34
CA ILE A 147 16.54 15.08 -16.47
C ILE A 147 17.23 15.02 -17.83
N PRO A 148 18.44 14.45 -17.95
CA PRO A 148 19.11 14.27 -19.23
C PRO A 148 18.32 13.40 -20.20
N PHE A 149 18.46 13.64 -21.51
CA PHE A 149 17.71 12.91 -22.56
C PHE A 149 17.86 11.39 -22.48
N LEU A 150 19.11 10.89 -22.36
CA LEU A 150 19.39 9.45 -22.27
C LEU A 150 18.79 8.82 -21.01
N GLU A 151 18.67 9.61 -19.94
CA GLU A 151 18.00 9.16 -18.73
C GLU A 151 16.49 9.11 -18.96
N ALA A 152 15.90 10.16 -19.54
CA ALA A 152 14.47 10.22 -19.86
C ALA A 152 14.00 9.02 -20.69
N GLN A 153 14.77 8.60 -21.70
CA GLN A 153 14.45 7.42 -22.52
C GLN A 153 14.38 6.10 -21.75
N ARG A 154 15.02 6.02 -20.57
CA ARG A 154 15.05 4.81 -19.74
C ARG A 154 14.02 4.85 -18.59
N ARG A 155 13.29 5.95 -18.46
CA ARG A 155 12.27 6.13 -17.41
C ARG A 155 10.92 5.61 -17.90
N THR A 156 10.06 5.30 -16.93
CA THR A 156 8.65 5.00 -17.18
C THR A 156 7.81 6.13 -16.61
N LEU A 157 6.98 6.74 -17.46
CA LEU A 157 6.00 7.73 -17.04
C LEU A 157 4.81 7.02 -16.40
N LEU A 158 4.57 7.31 -15.12
CA LEU A 158 3.43 6.80 -14.36
C LEU A 158 2.49 7.95 -14.03
N LEU A 159 1.25 7.83 -14.46
CA LEU A 159 0.17 8.79 -14.21
C LEU A 159 -0.92 8.10 -13.38
N ASN A 160 -1.14 8.55 -12.15
CA ASN A 160 -2.21 8.04 -11.29
C ASN A 160 -3.33 9.08 -11.22
N ILE A 161 -4.54 8.72 -11.63
CA ILE A 161 -5.72 9.55 -11.41
C ILE A 161 -6.27 9.24 -10.02
N VAL A 162 -6.47 10.27 -9.22
CA VAL A 162 -6.87 10.18 -7.83
C VAL A 162 -8.08 11.08 -7.59
N ASP A 163 -9.09 10.55 -6.93
CA ASP A 163 -10.24 11.30 -6.42
C ASP A 163 -9.90 11.97 -5.09
N PHE A 164 -9.96 13.29 -5.07
CA PHE A 164 -9.72 14.09 -3.87
C PHE A 164 -10.91 14.04 -2.92
N ASP A 165 -10.63 13.78 -1.64
CA ASP A 165 -11.59 13.88 -0.54
C ASP A 165 -11.02 14.75 0.59
N LYS A 166 -11.86 15.62 1.16
CA LYS A 166 -11.48 16.55 2.24
C LYS A 166 -11.42 15.89 3.62
N PHE A 167 -12.25 14.88 3.84
CA PHE A 167 -12.52 14.26 5.15
C PHE A 167 -12.07 12.79 5.22
N SER A 168 -11.81 12.16 4.08
CA SER A 168 -11.28 10.80 3.95
C SER A 168 -9.96 10.79 3.17
N ARG A 169 -9.34 9.62 2.94
CA ARG A 169 -8.14 9.57 2.07
C ARG A 169 -8.55 9.70 0.62
N HIS A 170 -7.64 10.16 -0.21
CA HIS A 170 -7.89 10.24 -1.64
C HIS A 170 -7.89 8.83 -2.24
N CYS A 171 -8.85 8.53 -3.10
CA CYS A 171 -8.98 7.21 -3.71
C CYS A 171 -8.29 7.19 -5.08
N VAL A 172 -7.45 6.21 -5.36
CA VAL A 172 -6.87 6.06 -6.70
C VAL A 172 -7.92 5.47 -7.63
N ILE A 173 -8.37 6.24 -8.63
CA ILE A 173 -9.34 5.80 -9.64
C ILE A 173 -8.68 4.79 -10.58
N GLY A 174 -7.46 5.09 -11.03
CA GLY A 174 -6.73 4.23 -11.96
C GLY A 174 -5.37 4.81 -12.30
N LYS A 175 -4.59 4.04 -13.05
CA LYS A 175 -3.25 4.43 -13.47
C LYS A 175 -3.02 4.20 -14.96
N VAL A 176 -2.06 4.93 -15.50
CA VAL A 176 -1.47 4.72 -16.83
C VAL A 176 0.03 4.65 -16.67
N SER A 177 0.64 3.63 -17.26
CA SER A 177 2.10 3.46 -17.34
C SER A 177 2.54 3.51 -18.80
N MET A 178 3.63 4.23 -19.07
CA MET A 178 4.20 4.31 -20.41
C MET A 178 5.74 4.36 -20.34
N PRO A 179 6.44 3.31 -20.79
CA PRO A 179 7.88 3.36 -20.99
C PRO A 179 8.22 4.47 -21.99
N LEU A 180 9.11 5.37 -21.61
CA LEU A 180 9.53 6.46 -22.50
C LEU A 180 10.52 5.99 -23.57
N SER A 181 10.98 4.74 -23.50
CA SER A 181 11.76 4.05 -24.54
C SER A 181 10.96 3.86 -25.82
N ASP A 182 9.65 3.72 -25.70
CA ASP A 182 8.75 3.36 -26.80
C ASP A 182 8.21 4.61 -27.51
N VAL A 183 8.67 5.79 -27.08
CA VAL A 183 8.22 7.09 -27.53
C VAL A 183 9.36 7.83 -28.20
N ASP A 184 9.13 8.36 -29.40
CA ASP A 184 10.00 9.37 -30.01
C ASP A 184 9.85 10.70 -29.27
N LEU A 185 10.62 10.85 -28.18
CA LEU A 185 10.57 12.02 -27.32
C LEU A 185 10.94 13.33 -28.04
N VAL A 186 11.68 13.28 -29.15
CA VAL A 186 12.10 14.48 -29.88
C VAL A 186 10.93 15.06 -30.65
N LYS A 187 10.23 14.22 -31.42
CA LYS A 187 8.98 14.64 -32.07
C LYS A 187 7.90 14.94 -31.04
N GLY A 188 7.91 14.20 -29.94
CA GLY A 188 6.84 14.21 -28.96
C GLY A 188 5.58 13.56 -29.51
N GLY A 189 4.62 13.36 -28.62
CA GLY A 189 3.33 12.80 -28.99
C GLY A 189 2.32 12.99 -27.89
N HIS A 190 1.07 12.66 -28.21
CA HIS A 190 -0.01 12.56 -27.23
C HIS A 190 -0.77 11.25 -27.42
N TRP A 191 -1.25 10.69 -26.33
CA TRP A 191 -1.89 9.38 -26.31
C TRP A 191 -3.14 9.41 -25.46
N TRP A 192 -4.15 8.70 -25.95
CA TRP A 192 -5.25 8.20 -25.13
C TRP A 192 -4.85 6.81 -24.64
N LYS A 193 -4.88 6.60 -23.33
CA LYS A 193 -4.67 5.27 -22.75
C LYS A 193 -5.80 4.93 -21.78
N ALA A 194 -6.23 3.67 -21.81
CA ALA A 194 -7.19 3.15 -20.86
C ALA A 194 -6.59 3.16 -19.45
N LEU A 195 -7.42 3.49 -18.46
CA LEU A 195 -7.02 3.42 -17.06
C LEU A 195 -7.06 1.97 -16.60
N ILE A 196 -5.93 1.51 -16.07
CA ILE A 196 -5.86 0.20 -15.42
C ILE A 196 -6.02 0.36 -13.91
N PRO A 197 -6.58 -0.64 -13.21
CA PRO A 197 -6.54 -0.67 -11.76
C PRO A 197 -5.10 -0.58 -11.28
N SER A 198 -4.89 0.13 -10.18
CA SER A 198 -3.57 0.08 -9.55
C SER A 198 -3.31 -1.36 -9.06
N SER A 199 -2.12 -1.90 -9.35
CA SER A 199 -1.74 -3.27 -8.98
C SER A 199 -1.68 -3.42 -7.46
N GLN A 200 -2.15 -4.54 -6.92
CA GLN A 200 -2.26 -4.85 -5.47
C GLN A 200 -1.01 -4.56 -4.62
N ASN A 201 0.18 -4.53 -5.22
CA ASN A 201 1.45 -4.27 -4.52
C ASN A 201 1.77 -2.77 -4.31
N GLU A 202 1.05 -1.85 -4.96
CA GLU A 202 1.21 -0.39 -4.79
C GLU A 202 -0.08 0.32 -4.34
N VAL A 203 -1.20 -0.40 -4.19
CA VAL A 203 -2.47 0.18 -3.75
C VAL A 203 -2.57 0.14 -2.24
N GLU A 204 -3.07 1.23 -1.65
CA GLU A 204 -3.63 1.17 -0.31
C GLU A 204 -4.82 0.20 -0.32
N LEU A 205 -4.63 -1.01 0.21
CA LEU A 205 -5.65 -2.08 0.21
C LEU A 205 -6.84 -1.79 1.17
N GLY A 206 -6.81 -0.63 1.81
CA GLY A 206 -7.75 -0.18 2.83
C GLY A 206 -7.23 -0.36 4.24
N GLU A 207 -8.05 0.05 5.21
CA GLU A 207 -7.75 -0.10 6.63
C GLU A 207 -8.88 -0.81 7.36
N LEU A 208 -8.52 -1.59 8.38
CA LEU A 208 -9.45 -2.31 9.24
C LEU A 208 -9.35 -1.80 10.68
N LEU A 209 -10.47 -1.38 11.24
CA LEU A 209 -10.60 -1.00 12.66
C LEU A 209 -10.99 -2.22 13.49
N LEU A 210 -10.12 -2.55 14.44
CA LEU A 210 -10.25 -3.72 15.30
C LEU A 210 -10.23 -3.32 16.77
N SER A 211 -11.03 -4.00 17.58
CA SER A 211 -10.96 -4.00 19.04
C SER A 211 -10.47 -5.36 19.53
N LEU A 212 -9.50 -5.36 20.45
CA LEU A 212 -8.99 -6.57 21.09
C LEU A 212 -9.13 -6.46 22.61
N ASN A 213 -9.60 -7.55 23.24
CA ASN A 213 -9.71 -7.66 24.69
C ASN A 213 -9.41 -9.10 25.13
N TYR A 214 -8.50 -9.29 26.08
CA TYR A 214 -8.20 -10.59 26.66
C TYR A 214 -8.69 -10.68 28.11
N LEU A 215 -9.38 -11.78 28.43
CA LEU A 215 -9.87 -12.11 29.76
C LEU A 215 -9.09 -13.32 30.31
N PRO A 216 -8.02 -13.11 31.10
CA PRO A 216 -7.15 -14.19 31.59
C PRO A 216 -7.90 -15.25 32.38
N SER A 217 -8.77 -14.84 33.31
CA SER A 217 -9.52 -15.76 34.18
C SER A 217 -10.44 -16.71 33.41
N ALA A 218 -10.86 -16.33 32.19
CA ALA A 218 -11.72 -17.15 31.35
C ALA A 218 -10.98 -17.80 30.17
N GLY A 219 -9.67 -17.56 30.04
CA GLY A 219 -8.87 -17.97 28.88
C GLY A 219 -9.52 -17.53 27.56
N ARG A 220 -9.99 -16.28 27.49
CA ARG A 220 -10.87 -15.83 26.41
C ARG A 220 -10.34 -14.57 25.73
N LEU A 221 -10.10 -14.68 24.43
CA LEU A 221 -9.72 -13.58 23.55
C LEU A 221 -10.94 -13.11 22.77
N ASN A 222 -11.39 -11.89 23.04
CA ASN A 222 -12.47 -11.24 22.33
C ASN A 222 -11.91 -10.28 21.28
N VAL A 223 -12.55 -10.30 20.12
CA VAL A 223 -12.13 -9.58 18.92
C VAL A 223 -13.37 -8.95 18.31
N ASP A 224 -13.44 -7.62 18.27
CA ASP A 224 -14.53 -6.93 17.57
C ASP A 224 -14.02 -6.40 16.23
N ILE A 225 -14.72 -6.77 15.17
CA ILE A 225 -14.55 -6.20 13.84
C ILE A 225 -15.51 -5.03 13.75
N ILE A 226 -14.98 -3.81 13.85
CA ILE A 226 -15.84 -2.62 13.95
C ILE A 226 -16.22 -2.14 12.55
N ARG A 227 -15.22 -1.75 11.75
CA ARG A 227 -15.42 -1.28 10.37
C ARG A 227 -14.14 -1.38 9.57
N ALA A 228 -14.26 -1.37 8.25
CA ALA A 228 -13.15 -1.09 7.35
C ALA A 228 -13.41 0.21 6.59
N LYS A 229 -12.37 0.77 6.00
CA LYS A 229 -12.51 1.92 5.10
C LYS A 229 -11.58 1.78 3.91
N GLN A 230 -12.04 2.30 2.77
CA GLN A 230 -11.26 2.45 1.55
C GLN A 230 -10.64 1.13 1.09
N LEU A 231 -11.40 0.04 1.22
CA LEU A 231 -10.98 -1.28 0.77
C LEU A 231 -10.72 -1.29 -0.74
N LEU A 232 -9.71 -2.05 -1.18
CA LEU A 232 -9.48 -2.26 -2.60
C LEU A 232 -10.74 -2.86 -3.24
N GLN A 233 -11.22 -2.21 -4.30
CA GLN A 233 -12.34 -2.70 -5.08
C GLN A 233 -11.90 -3.84 -5.98
N THR A 234 -12.57 -4.98 -5.86
CA THR A 234 -12.25 -6.20 -6.63
C THR A 234 -13.21 -6.43 -7.81
N ASP A 235 -14.45 -5.91 -7.71
CA ASP A 235 -15.43 -5.87 -8.79
C ASP A 235 -15.87 -4.41 -9.06
N MET A 236 -15.55 -3.91 -10.25
CA MET A 236 -15.85 -2.54 -10.69
C MET A 236 -17.31 -2.34 -11.13
N SER A 237 -18.01 -3.41 -11.49
CA SER A 237 -19.34 -3.34 -12.12
C SER A 237 -20.51 -3.42 -11.13
N GLN A 238 -20.34 -4.14 -10.03
CA GLN A 238 -21.39 -4.40 -9.01
C GLN A 238 -21.05 -3.82 -7.63
N GLY A 239 -19.83 -3.28 -7.47
CA GLY A 239 -19.27 -2.98 -6.15
C GLY A 239 -18.72 -4.23 -5.47
N SER A 240 -17.86 -4.06 -4.47
CA SER A 240 -17.33 -5.18 -3.68
C SER A 240 -18.27 -5.47 -2.51
N ASP A 241 -18.45 -6.77 -2.23
CA ASP A 241 -19.22 -7.24 -1.08
C ASP A 241 -18.26 -7.71 0.04
N PRO A 242 -17.66 -6.80 0.85
CA PRO A 242 -16.57 -7.19 1.72
C PRO A 242 -17.02 -7.97 2.97
N PHE A 243 -16.26 -9.00 3.30
CA PHE A 243 -16.33 -9.69 4.60
C PHE A 243 -14.93 -9.99 5.15
N VAL A 244 -14.83 -10.16 6.47
CA VAL A 244 -13.57 -10.45 7.16
C VAL A 244 -13.56 -11.89 7.64
N LYS A 245 -12.55 -12.66 7.23
CA LYS A 245 -12.22 -13.97 7.80
C LYS A 245 -11.18 -13.79 8.91
N ILE A 246 -11.46 -14.35 10.08
CA ILE A 246 -10.61 -14.27 11.28
C ILE A 246 -10.14 -15.68 11.60
N GLN A 247 -8.83 -15.89 11.55
CA GLN A 247 -8.22 -17.20 11.72
C GLN A 247 -7.26 -17.17 12.90
N LEU A 248 -7.54 -17.97 13.92
CA LEU A 248 -6.64 -18.19 15.04
C LEU A 248 -5.64 -19.26 14.66
N VAL A 249 -4.37 -18.88 14.63
CA VAL A 249 -3.21 -19.76 14.45
C VAL A 249 -2.53 -19.91 15.81
N HIS A 250 -2.27 -21.14 16.22
CA HIS A 250 -1.55 -21.46 17.45
C HIS A 250 -0.40 -22.40 17.12
N GLY A 251 0.83 -22.04 17.50
CA GLY A 251 2.01 -22.88 17.26
C GLY A 251 2.19 -23.25 15.78
N LEU A 252 1.92 -22.29 14.87
CA LEU A 252 1.93 -22.49 13.41
C LEU A 252 0.95 -23.56 12.92
N LYS A 253 -0.21 -23.69 13.57
CA LYS A 253 -1.33 -24.49 13.07
C LYS A 253 -2.62 -23.70 13.15
N LEU A 254 -3.43 -23.78 12.10
CA LEU A 254 -4.77 -23.20 12.11
C LEU A 254 -5.66 -23.91 13.14
N ALA A 255 -6.03 -23.20 14.19
CA ALA A 255 -6.87 -23.74 15.26
C ALA A 255 -8.36 -23.47 15.04
N LYS A 256 -8.71 -22.25 14.60
CA LYS A 256 -10.13 -21.88 14.43
C LYS A 256 -10.33 -20.78 13.40
N THR A 257 -11.41 -20.87 12.63
CA THR A 257 -11.83 -19.84 11.67
C THR A 257 -13.21 -19.30 12.04
N LYS A 258 -13.38 -17.98 11.96
CA LYS A 258 -14.66 -17.27 12.05
C LYS A 258 -14.77 -16.28 10.89
N LYS A 259 -15.98 -15.82 10.56
CA LYS A 259 -16.22 -14.85 9.49
C LYS A 259 -17.30 -13.87 9.93
N THR A 260 -17.20 -12.64 9.45
CA THR A 260 -18.28 -11.66 9.56
C THR A 260 -19.40 -11.94 8.57
N SER A 261 -20.51 -11.23 8.74
CA SER A 261 -21.47 -11.02 7.67
C SER A 261 -20.83 -10.29 6.48
N CYS A 262 -21.46 -10.43 5.33
CA CYS A 262 -21.04 -9.79 4.09
C CYS A 262 -21.80 -8.46 3.94
N MET A 263 -21.06 -7.36 3.77
CA MET A 263 -21.67 -6.06 3.51
C MET A 263 -21.77 -5.85 2.01
N LYS A 264 -22.92 -5.39 1.51
CA LYS A 264 -23.16 -5.30 0.07
C LYS A 264 -22.66 -3.99 -0.52
N ALA A 265 -22.05 -4.06 -1.69
CA ALA A 265 -21.70 -2.94 -2.56
C ALA A 265 -21.05 -1.76 -1.81
N THR A 266 -20.03 -2.03 -1.00
CA THR A 266 -19.37 -1.00 -0.20
C THR A 266 -17.86 -1.26 -0.05
N ILE A 267 -17.07 -0.19 -0.05
CA ILE A 267 -15.64 -0.22 0.30
C ILE A 267 -15.36 0.32 1.70
N ASP A 268 -16.40 0.79 2.40
CA ASP A 268 -16.37 1.32 3.77
C ASP A 268 -17.34 0.57 4.70
N PRO A 269 -17.21 -0.77 4.81
CA PRO A 269 -18.17 -1.59 5.55
C PRO A 269 -18.15 -1.30 7.05
N PHE A 270 -19.34 -1.21 7.64
CA PHE A 270 -19.55 -1.13 9.09
C PHE A 270 -20.10 -2.46 9.62
N TYR A 271 -19.23 -3.27 10.26
CA TYR A 271 -19.55 -4.62 10.73
C TYR A 271 -20.14 -4.61 12.14
N ASN A 272 -19.41 -4.01 13.08
CA ASN A 272 -19.72 -4.04 14.52
C ASN A 272 -20.05 -5.45 15.05
N GLU A 273 -19.23 -6.44 14.66
CA GLU A 273 -19.40 -7.85 15.02
C GLU A 273 -18.32 -8.32 15.99
N SER A 274 -18.74 -8.99 17.08
CA SER A 274 -17.86 -9.51 18.13
C SER A 274 -17.65 -11.02 18.02
N PHE A 275 -16.40 -11.44 18.12
CA PHE A 275 -15.99 -12.82 18.10
C PHE A 275 -15.19 -13.17 19.34
N SER A 276 -15.36 -14.41 19.80
CA SER A 276 -14.67 -14.91 20.99
C SER A 276 -13.95 -16.23 20.70
N PHE A 277 -12.68 -16.29 21.09
CA PHE A 277 -11.79 -17.43 20.98
C PHE A 277 -11.37 -17.91 22.37
N LYS A 278 -11.36 -19.23 22.58
CA LYS A 278 -10.80 -19.81 23.79
C LYS A 278 -9.30 -19.97 23.57
N VAL A 279 -8.50 -19.23 24.33
CA VAL A 279 -7.03 -19.23 24.31
C VAL A 279 -6.56 -19.16 25.77
N PRO A 280 -6.15 -20.30 26.37
CA PRO A 280 -5.51 -20.32 27.68
C PRO A 280 -4.34 -19.34 27.77
N GLN A 281 -4.06 -18.82 28.96
CA GLN A 281 -3.03 -17.80 29.14
C GLN A 281 -1.64 -18.31 28.73
N GLU A 282 -1.35 -19.58 29.01
CA GLU A 282 -0.12 -20.28 28.62
C GLU A 282 0.05 -20.39 27.10
N GLU A 283 -1.06 -20.42 26.37
CA GLU A 283 -1.08 -20.56 24.90
C GLU A 283 -1.03 -19.20 24.18
N LEU A 284 -1.27 -18.11 24.91
CA LEU A 284 -1.46 -16.78 24.33
C LEU A 284 -0.18 -16.22 23.68
N GLU A 285 0.99 -16.56 24.22
CA GLU A 285 2.29 -16.18 23.64
C GLU A 285 2.56 -16.82 22.28
N ASN A 286 1.92 -17.96 21.99
CA ASN A 286 2.07 -18.69 20.73
C ASN A 286 0.88 -18.49 19.78
N ALA A 287 -0.05 -17.59 20.15
CA ALA A 287 -1.24 -17.28 19.38
C ALA A 287 -0.98 -16.15 18.37
N SER A 288 -1.60 -16.27 17.20
CA SER A 288 -1.68 -15.21 16.19
C SER A 288 -3.06 -15.21 15.56
N LEU A 289 -3.65 -14.03 15.41
CA LEU A 289 -4.88 -13.81 14.67
C LEU A 289 -4.53 -13.29 13.28
N VAL A 290 -4.95 -14.03 12.25
CA VAL A 290 -4.86 -13.61 10.87
C VAL A 290 -6.21 -13.08 10.43
N PHE A 291 -6.24 -11.81 10.04
CA PHE A 291 -7.42 -11.16 9.50
C PHE A 291 -7.24 -11.05 8.00
N THR A 292 -8.15 -11.65 7.24
CA THR A 292 -8.16 -11.55 5.78
C THR A 292 -9.48 -10.98 5.31
N VAL A 293 -9.42 -9.85 4.61
CA VAL A 293 -10.56 -9.20 3.99
C VAL A 293 -10.72 -9.72 2.56
N TYR A 294 -11.94 -10.09 2.21
CA TYR A 294 -12.29 -10.60 0.89
C TYR A 294 -13.46 -9.80 0.33
N GLY A 295 -13.48 -9.59 -0.99
CA GLY A 295 -14.67 -9.22 -1.74
C GLY A 295 -15.43 -10.50 -2.10
N HIS A 296 -16.68 -10.65 -1.64
CA HIS A 296 -17.49 -11.79 -2.00
C HIS A 296 -17.89 -11.69 -3.47
N ASN A 297 -17.69 -12.78 -4.21
CA ASN A 297 -18.18 -12.92 -5.56
C ASN A 297 -19.16 -14.10 -5.61
N VAL A 298 -20.38 -13.85 -6.08
CA VAL A 298 -21.43 -14.89 -6.15
C VAL A 298 -21.15 -15.89 -7.28
N LYS A 299 -20.46 -15.46 -8.34
CA LYS A 299 -20.25 -16.24 -9.57
C LYS A 299 -18.86 -16.87 -9.69
N SER A 300 -17.90 -16.44 -8.86
CA SER A 300 -16.52 -16.94 -8.86
C SER A 300 -15.96 -17.13 -7.45
N SER A 301 -14.67 -17.46 -7.34
CA SER A 301 -13.96 -17.40 -6.07
C SER A 301 -13.98 -15.97 -5.50
N ASN A 302 -14.03 -15.85 -4.18
CA ASN A 302 -13.92 -14.55 -3.52
C ASN A 302 -12.57 -13.89 -3.82
N ASP A 303 -12.59 -12.59 -4.07
CA ASP A 303 -11.40 -11.82 -4.37
C ASP A 303 -10.68 -11.43 -3.09
N PHE A 304 -9.37 -11.61 -3.08
CA PHE A 304 -8.55 -11.16 -1.97
C PHE A 304 -8.40 -9.63 -2.00
N ILE A 305 -8.74 -8.97 -0.89
CA ILE A 305 -8.55 -7.53 -0.72
C ILE A 305 -7.27 -7.26 0.04
N GLY A 306 -7.11 -7.86 1.23
CA GLY A 306 -5.93 -7.59 2.05
C GLY A 306 -5.88 -8.42 3.32
N ARG A 307 -4.70 -8.44 3.96
CA ARG A 307 -4.43 -9.23 5.15
C ARG A 307 -3.59 -8.47 6.16
N ILE A 308 -3.78 -8.79 7.43
CA ILE A 308 -2.88 -8.44 8.54
C ILE A 308 -2.80 -9.59 9.55
N VAL A 309 -1.71 -9.65 10.30
CA VAL A 309 -1.53 -10.62 11.39
C VAL A 309 -1.22 -9.87 12.68
N ILE A 310 -1.95 -10.20 13.74
CA ILE A 310 -1.76 -9.63 15.08
C ILE A 310 -1.49 -10.78 16.07
N GLY A 311 -0.41 -10.69 16.84
CA GLY A 311 -0.01 -11.73 17.80
C GLY A 311 1.49 -11.97 17.79
N GLN A 312 1.89 -13.21 18.05
CA GLN A 312 3.30 -13.62 18.05
C GLN A 312 4.00 -13.35 16.71
N TYR A 313 3.34 -13.68 15.60
CA TYR A 313 3.87 -13.51 14.25
C TYR A 313 3.27 -12.27 13.57
N ALA A 314 3.19 -11.16 14.28
CA ALA A 314 2.59 -9.94 13.77
C ALA A 314 3.26 -9.43 12.48
N THR A 315 2.47 -8.88 11.54
CA THR A 315 2.96 -8.39 10.25
C THR A 315 3.81 -7.12 10.35
N GLY A 316 3.70 -6.35 11.45
CA GLY A 316 4.57 -5.20 11.69
C GLY A 316 4.39 -4.56 13.06
N SER A 317 5.05 -3.40 13.21
CA SER A 317 5.11 -2.70 14.49
C SER A 317 3.75 -2.26 15.03
N PRO A 318 2.82 -1.68 14.23
CA PRO A 318 1.48 -1.34 14.71
C PRO A 318 0.72 -2.54 15.28
N GLU A 319 0.80 -3.68 14.61
CA GLU A 319 0.14 -4.93 14.99
C GLU A 319 0.74 -5.50 16.29
N SER A 320 2.07 -5.56 16.40
CA SER A 320 2.74 -5.98 17.65
C SER A 320 2.44 -5.04 18.82
N LYS A 321 2.37 -3.73 18.58
CA LYS A 321 2.02 -2.74 19.60
C LYS A 321 0.57 -2.91 20.05
N HIS A 322 -0.35 -3.19 19.14
CA HIS A 322 -1.75 -3.44 19.46
C HIS A 322 -1.91 -4.66 20.37
N TRP A 323 -1.25 -5.77 20.01
CA TRP A 323 -1.22 -6.99 20.81
C TRP A 323 -0.67 -6.74 22.22
N ARG A 324 0.48 -6.04 22.32
CA ARG A 324 1.10 -5.72 23.61
C ARG A 324 0.23 -4.82 24.48
N ARG A 325 -0.44 -3.83 23.86
CA ARG A 325 -1.39 -2.95 24.56
C ARG A 325 -2.54 -3.76 25.13
N MET A 326 -3.14 -4.66 24.34
CA MET A 326 -4.19 -5.57 24.79
C MET A 326 -3.73 -6.43 25.98
N LEU A 327 -2.49 -6.95 25.96
CA LEU A 327 -1.93 -7.72 27.07
C LEU A 327 -1.72 -6.89 28.35
N GLY A 328 -1.35 -5.60 28.21
CA GLY A 328 -1.17 -4.71 29.35
C GLY A 328 -2.48 -4.14 29.91
N SER A 329 -3.49 -3.98 29.06
CA SER A 329 -4.79 -3.41 29.41
C SER A 329 -5.70 -4.49 30.01
N HIS A 330 -5.69 -4.61 31.33
CA HIS A 330 -6.50 -5.61 32.00
C HIS A 330 -8.00 -5.28 31.84
N ARG A 331 -8.75 -6.17 31.17
CA ARG A 331 -10.21 -6.12 30.99
C ARG A 331 -10.76 -4.93 30.19
N THR A 332 -9.91 -4.16 29.54
CA THR A 332 -10.31 -3.03 28.70
C THR A 332 -10.04 -3.36 27.24
N ALA A 333 -11.03 -3.10 26.40
CA ALA A 333 -10.88 -3.24 24.96
C ALA A 333 -9.93 -2.17 24.43
N VAL A 334 -9.01 -2.58 23.56
CA VAL A 334 -8.10 -1.68 22.87
C VAL A 334 -8.49 -1.62 21.41
N GLU A 335 -8.80 -0.43 20.93
CA GLU A 335 -9.12 -0.18 19.53
C GLU A 335 -7.92 0.36 18.77
N GLN A 336 -7.75 -0.10 17.53
CA GLN A 336 -6.71 0.41 16.64
C GLN A 336 -7.03 0.15 15.17
N TRP A 337 -6.74 1.14 14.31
CA TRP A 337 -6.71 0.98 12.86
C TRP A 337 -5.45 0.24 12.42
N HIS A 338 -5.59 -0.61 11.41
CA HIS A 338 -4.50 -1.33 10.76
C HIS A 338 -4.63 -1.22 9.25
N SER A 339 -3.55 -0.83 8.58
CA SER A 339 -3.49 -0.81 7.12
C SER A 339 -3.32 -2.23 6.59
N LEU A 340 -4.15 -2.61 5.64
CA LEU A 340 -4.12 -3.93 5.02
C LEU A 340 -2.90 -4.07 4.12
N ARG A 341 -2.39 -5.30 4.02
CA ARG A 341 -1.20 -5.64 3.22
C ARG A 341 -1.51 -6.74 2.21
N SER A 342 -0.67 -6.84 1.19
CA SER A 342 -0.84 -7.87 0.18
C SER A 342 -0.58 -9.26 0.79
N ARG A 343 -1.10 -10.30 0.16
CA ARG A 343 -0.87 -11.68 0.59
C ARG A 343 0.62 -12.00 0.62
N ALA A 344 1.32 -11.69 -0.47
CA ALA A 344 2.76 -11.94 -0.60
C ALA A 344 3.58 -11.20 0.46
N GLU A 345 3.22 -9.95 0.77
CA GLU A 345 3.89 -9.19 1.83
C GLU A 345 3.70 -9.83 3.21
N CYS A 346 2.48 -10.26 3.53
CA CYS A 346 2.17 -10.94 4.79
C CYS A 346 2.91 -12.27 4.90
N ASP A 347 2.84 -13.09 3.85
CA ASP A 347 3.45 -14.41 3.78
C ASP A 347 4.99 -14.34 3.92
N ARG A 348 5.61 -13.28 3.39
CA ARG A 348 7.05 -13.04 3.54
C ARG A 348 7.49 -12.73 4.97
N VAL A 349 6.65 -12.05 5.75
CA VAL A 349 7.05 -11.51 7.08
C VAL A 349 6.40 -12.25 8.25
N SER A 350 5.37 -13.05 8.01
CA SER A 350 4.60 -13.73 9.05
C SER A 350 4.39 -15.21 8.72
N PRO A 351 5.03 -16.13 9.47
CA PRO A 351 4.78 -17.56 9.35
C PRO A 351 3.30 -17.94 9.56
N ALA A 352 2.58 -17.24 10.45
CA ALA A 352 1.16 -17.50 10.67
C ALA A 352 0.29 -17.19 9.44
N SER A 353 0.75 -16.32 8.53
CA SER A 353 0.05 -16.03 7.27
C SER A 353 0.08 -17.22 6.30
N LEU A 354 1.16 -18.01 6.32
CA LEU A 354 1.31 -19.21 5.47
C LEU A 354 0.35 -20.33 5.89
N GLU A 355 0.05 -20.43 7.19
CA GLU A 355 -0.82 -21.47 7.77
C GLU A 355 -2.31 -21.30 7.43
N VAL A 356 -2.67 -20.20 6.77
CA VAL A 356 -4.08 -19.86 6.46
C VAL A 356 -4.34 -19.67 4.99
N THR A 357 -3.33 -19.89 4.14
CA THR A 357 -3.38 -19.63 2.70
C THR A 357 -4.13 -20.71 1.96
#